data_AF-A0A2U9BY19-F1
#
_entry.id   AF-A0A2U9BY19-F1
#
_cell.length_a   1.000
_cell.length_b   1.000
_cell.length_c   1.000
_cell.angle_alpha   90.00
_cell.angle_beta   90.00
_cell.angle_gamma   90.00
#
_symmetry.space_group_name_H-M   'P 1'
#
loop_
_entity.id
_entity.type
_entity.pdbx_description
1 polymer ?
#
loop_
_entity_poly.entity_id
_entity_poly.type
_entity_poly.pdbx_seq_one_letter_code
_entity_poly.pdbx_strand_id
1 'polypeptide(L)'
;MRVSEVHAAESVAYLNRALVSLQDIWEEIGIPEEQRLQRTNDVHKHIKGLLDLMITEEDELKKRLMKSIQSCHKELANLCSELQLPPFEEEDGCTMLQLEKNSRTRLEVMKEHKKQRMEELRGLVVKDRELCDIMCTTPFCIDHDSIPSLEQLETYQAYVDDLTKEKEHRHQEFVSIKKEIIVYMEDLEQNPETSFEMDVMCEDEEAFCLSNDNIAALKILLSQLQDRKAEKELRCSALRTKIQELWERLQIPEEEREALSEHMVKSKKKNVEALQAEVQRLEVLKMQSMKSFIEAIRAEIALFWERCFYSQEQQQAFVAYHDDDFAEELLNLHETEVRTLKKYYEDHKQLFEGVAKWQDNWTLYLELDKKANDPSRFNNRGGNLLKEEKQRADLQKSLPKLEKSLKAQIDDWEQEHGKEFLVHEQKFLEYVQQQWEQHHNEKEREKQDRQLKKTKQIQEDMLFGTAVRTPTKRRVMGTPTPGKVRKLNGTSTISTPNSFLSSGHGGTMCHSSIQKPPLSASKLVLL
;
A
#
# COMPACT_ATOMS: atom_id res chain seq x y z
N MET A 1 -100.73 56.69 14.81
CA MET A 1 -100.73 57.36 13.50
C MET A 1 -99.28 57.72 13.19
N ARG A 2 -98.77 57.32 12.04
CA ARG A 2 -97.40 57.63 11.57
C ARG A 2 -97.35 59.08 11.06
N VAL A 3 -96.18 59.71 11.09
CA VAL A 3 -96.03 61.11 10.63
C VAL A 3 -96.45 61.28 9.17
N SER A 4 -96.19 60.29 8.31
CA SER A 4 -96.65 60.26 6.91
C SER A 4 -98.18 60.19 6.76
N GLU A 5 -98.88 59.50 7.66
CA GLU A 5 -100.35 59.42 7.66
C GLU A 5 -100.98 60.79 8.01
N VAL A 6 -100.35 61.53 8.94
CA VAL A 6 -100.75 62.91 9.27
C VAL A 6 -100.50 63.84 8.07
N HIS A 7 -99.32 63.78 7.47
CA HIS A 7 -98.94 64.68 6.36
C HIS A 7 -99.77 64.45 5.09
N ALA A 8 -100.21 63.22 4.84
CA ALA A 8 -101.18 62.90 3.79
C ALA A 8 -102.56 63.55 4.07
N ALA A 9 -103.04 63.49 5.31
CA ALA A 9 -104.29 64.13 5.71
C ALA A 9 -104.22 65.67 5.63
N GLU A 10 -103.09 66.27 6.04
CA GLU A 10 -102.83 67.71 5.90
C GLU A 10 -102.84 68.15 4.43
N SER A 11 -102.26 67.34 3.53
CA SER A 11 -102.21 67.62 2.10
C SER A 11 -103.60 67.57 1.45
N VAL A 12 -104.45 66.63 1.84
CA VAL A 12 -105.86 66.56 1.40
C VAL A 12 -106.67 67.75 1.95
N ALA A 13 -106.46 68.13 3.21
CA ALA A 13 -107.11 69.30 3.81
C ALA A 13 -106.70 70.62 3.11
N TYR A 14 -105.42 70.76 2.76
CA TYR A 14 -104.92 71.90 1.99
C TYR A 14 -105.55 71.97 0.58
N LEU A 15 -105.59 70.84 -0.14
CA LEU A 15 -106.22 70.77 -1.46
C LEU A 15 -107.69 71.18 -1.41
N ASN A 16 -108.46 70.65 -0.45
CA ASN A 16 -109.87 71.03 -0.28
C ASN A 16 -110.03 72.53 0.00
N ARG A 17 -109.19 73.13 0.85
CA ARG A 17 -109.23 74.58 1.12
C ARG A 17 -108.85 75.41 -0.11
N ALA A 18 -107.90 74.94 -0.92
CA ALA A 18 -107.48 75.60 -2.15
C ALA A 18 -108.59 75.54 -3.24
N LEU A 19 -109.30 74.42 -3.35
CA LEU A 19 -110.42 74.27 -4.29
C LEU A 19 -111.61 75.15 -3.90
N VAL A 20 -111.97 75.23 -2.61
CA VAL A 20 -113.00 76.17 -2.13
C VAL A 20 -112.59 77.62 -2.43
N SER A 21 -111.36 78.01 -2.08
CA SER A 21 -110.86 79.36 -2.37
C SER A 21 -110.81 79.70 -3.87
N LEU A 22 -110.62 78.72 -4.75
CA LEU A 22 -110.74 78.91 -6.20
C LEU A 22 -112.19 79.10 -6.64
N GLN A 23 -113.13 78.34 -6.06
CA GLN A 23 -114.57 78.52 -6.31
C GLN A 23 -115.03 79.93 -5.89
N ASP A 24 -114.67 80.38 -4.67
CA ASP A 24 -115.00 81.70 -4.15
C ASP A 24 -114.56 82.80 -5.14
N ILE A 25 -113.31 82.74 -5.61
CA ILE A 25 -112.73 83.68 -6.59
C ILE A 25 -113.45 83.60 -7.94
N TRP A 26 -113.87 82.43 -8.40
CA TRP A 26 -114.62 82.29 -9.66
C TRP A 26 -116.08 82.77 -9.57
N GLU A 27 -116.64 82.80 -8.35
CA GLU A 27 -117.93 83.41 -8.05
C GLU A 27 -117.83 84.94 -8.00
N GLU A 28 -116.81 85.50 -7.34
CA GLU A 28 -116.53 86.94 -7.35
C GLU A 28 -116.28 87.50 -8.78
N ILE A 29 -115.58 86.75 -9.63
CA ILE A 29 -115.29 87.16 -11.02
C ILE A 29 -116.47 86.89 -11.97
N GLY A 30 -117.45 86.06 -11.57
CA GLY A 30 -118.61 85.72 -12.40
C GLY A 30 -118.31 84.77 -13.57
N ILE A 31 -117.35 83.85 -13.40
CA ILE A 31 -116.92 82.91 -14.45
C ILE A 31 -118.01 81.87 -14.75
N PRO A 32 -118.38 81.61 -16.02
CA PRO A 32 -119.37 80.58 -16.38
C PRO A 32 -118.94 79.16 -16.01
N GLU A 33 -119.91 78.32 -15.61
CA GLU A 33 -119.68 76.96 -15.11
C GLU A 33 -118.87 76.06 -16.05
N GLU A 34 -119.12 76.13 -17.36
CA GLU A 34 -118.36 75.39 -18.37
C GLU A 34 -116.84 75.68 -18.31
N GLN A 35 -116.46 76.93 -18.03
CA GLN A 35 -115.05 77.29 -17.86
C GLN A 35 -114.52 77.02 -16.44
N ARG A 36 -115.38 76.87 -15.43
CA ARG A 36 -114.98 76.38 -14.10
C ARG A 36 -114.66 74.89 -14.21
N LEU A 37 -115.55 74.12 -14.81
CA LEU A 37 -115.41 72.70 -15.10
C LEU A 37 -114.15 72.40 -15.94
N GLN A 38 -113.84 73.21 -16.96
CA GLN A 38 -112.58 73.05 -17.68
C GLN A 38 -111.35 73.25 -16.77
N ARG A 39 -111.34 74.31 -15.94
CA ARG A 39 -110.24 74.60 -15.01
C ARG A 39 -110.09 73.54 -13.92
N THR A 40 -111.19 73.00 -13.37
CA THR A 40 -111.14 71.91 -12.39
C THR A 40 -110.74 70.58 -13.01
N ASN A 41 -111.16 70.31 -14.27
CA ASN A 41 -110.69 69.14 -15.02
C ASN A 41 -109.18 69.18 -15.28
N ASP A 42 -108.62 70.34 -15.62
CA ASP A 42 -107.17 70.50 -15.80
C ASP A 42 -106.42 70.31 -14.46
N VAL A 43 -106.91 70.88 -13.36
CA VAL A 43 -106.37 70.63 -12.00
C VAL A 43 -106.44 69.14 -11.62
N HIS A 44 -107.59 68.49 -11.84
CA HIS A 44 -107.77 67.06 -11.58
C HIS A 44 -106.80 66.21 -12.41
N LYS A 45 -106.65 66.53 -13.70
CA LYS A 45 -105.72 65.87 -14.63
C LYS A 45 -104.27 65.99 -14.17
N HIS A 46 -103.84 67.16 -13.70
CA HIS A 46 -102.48 67.36 -13.18
C HIS A 46 -102.24 66.61 -11.86
N ILE A 47 -103.18 66.68 -10.91
CA ILE A 47 -103.08 65.96 -9.63
C ILE A 47 -103.07 64.44 -9.87
N LYS A 48 -103.99 63.94 -10.69
CA LYS A 48 -104.06 62.53 -11.05
C LYS A 48 -102.78 62.07 -11.74
N GLY A 49 -102.29 62.81 -12.74
CA GLY A 49 -101.06 62.46 -13.46
C GLY A 49 -99.82 62.37 -12.56
N LEU A 50 -99.72 63.23 -11.55
CA LEU A 50 -98.65 63.17 -10.55
C LEU A 50 -98.79 61.95 -9.62
N LEU A 51 -100.00 61.65 -9.14
CA LEU A 51 -100.25 60.51 -8.27
C LEU A 51 -100.07 59.17 -9.01
N ASP A 52 -100.59 59.05 -10.24
CA ASP A 52 -100.42 57.87 -11.09
C ASP A 52 -98.92 57.63 -11.41
N LEU A 53 -98.14 58.70 -11.60
CA LEU A 53 -96.68 58.60 -11.78
C LEU A 53 -95.99 58.08 -10.51
N MET A 54 -96.23 58.70 -9.34
CA MET A 54 -95.61 58.27 -8.08
C MET A 54 -95.98 56.81 -7.71
N ILE A 55 -97.23 56.40 -7.95
CA ILE A 55 -97.69 55.01 -7.75
C ILE A 55 -96.96 54.06 -8.71
N THR A 56 -96.71 54.50 -9.95
CA THR A 56 -95.94 53.72 -10.94
C THR A 56 -94.48 53.57 -10.53
N GLU A 57 -93.82 54.65 -10.09
CA GLU A 57 -92.42 54.64 -9.64
C GLU A 57 -92.19 53.71 -8.43
N GLU A 58 -93.12 53.71 -7.46
CA GLU A 58 -93.07 52.85 -6.28
C GLU A 58 -93.41 51.38 -6.60
N ASP A 59 -94.36 51.10 -7.50
CA ASP A 59 -94.61 49.73 -7.95
C ASP A 59 -93.46 49.20 -8.85
N GLU A 60 -92.80 50.06 -9.61
CA GLU A 60 -91.55 49.72 -10.31
C GLU A 60 -90.37 49.51 -9.35
N LEU A 61 -90.27 50.27 -8.25
CA LEU A 61 -89.31 50.00 -7.18
C LEU A 61 -89.57 48.63 -6.54
N LYS A 62 -90.83 48.33 -6.18
CA LYS A 62 -91.25 47.02 -5.67
C LYS A 62 -90.95 45.89 -6.66
N LYS A 63 -91.25 46.06 -7.95
CA LYS A 63 -90.91 45.09 -9.01
C LYS A 63 -89.40 44.89 -9.15
N ARG A 64 -88.59 45.94 -9.03
CA ARG A 64 -87.12 45.84 -9.02
C ARG A 64 -86.61 45.08 -7.79
N LEU A 65 -87.14 45.37 -6.59
CA LEU A 65 -86.79 44.65 -5.37
C LEU A 65 -87.15 43.16 -5.44
N MET A 66 -88.34 42.78 -5.95
CA MET A 66 -88.69 41.36 -6.16
C MET A 66 -87.68 40.65 -7.08
N LYS A 67 -87.29 41.29 -8.19
CA LYS A 67 -86.30 40.73 -9.13
C LYS A 67 -84.90 40.62 -8.51
N SER A 68 -84.48 41.61 -7.71
CA SER A 68 -83.19 41.55 -6.99
C SER A 68 -83.16 40.36 -6.03
N ILE A 69 -84.18 40.25 -5.16
CA ILE A 69 -84.32 39.14 -4.21
C ILE A 69 -84.32 37.78 -4.93
N GLN A 70 -85.12 37.62 -5.99
CA GLN A 70 -85.17 36.38 -6.78
C GLN A 70 -83.83 36.01 -7.44
N SER A 71 -83.07 37.00 -7.96
CA SER A 71 -81.73 36.74 -8.50
C SER A 71 -80.76 36.35 -7.40
N CYS A 72 -80.73 37.11 -6.29
CA CYS A 72 -79.87 36.83 -5.15
C CYS A 72 -80.14 35.45 -4.53
N HIS A 73 -81.39 35.05 -4.37
CA HIS A 73 -81.75 33.73 -3.85
C HIS A 73 -81.34 32.60 -4.79
N LYS A 74 -81.45 32.79 -6.11
CA LYS A 74 -80.96 31.81 -7.09
C LYS A 74 -79.44 31.69 -7.07
N GLU A 75 -78.72 32.81 -7.04
CA GLU A 75 -77.25 32.80 -6.93
C GLU A 75 -76.77 32.24 -5.59
N LEU A 76 -77.46 32.53 -4.49
CA LEU A 76 -77.20 31.96 -3.17
C LEU A 76 -77.44 30.45 -3.14
N ALA A 77 -78.54 29.95 -3.70
CA ALA A 77 -78.83 28.51 -3.75
C ALA A 77 -77.73 27.76 -4.53
N ASN A 78 -77.31 28.31 -5.67
CA ASN A 78 -76.19 27.77 -6.44
C ASN A 78 -74.89 27.78 -5.61
N LEU A 79 -74.50 28.94 -5.05
CA LEU A 79 -73.24 29.07 -4.31
C LEU A 79 -73.20 28.26 -3.01
N CYS A 80 -74.31 28.13 -2.28
CA CYS A 80 -74.39 27.22 -1.13
C CYS A 80 -74.21 25.76 -1.58
N SER A 81 -74.82 25.35 -2.70
CA SER A 81 -74.63 24.01 -3.26
C SER A 81 -73.19 23.75 -3.71
N GLU A 82 -72.53 24.72 -4.35
CA GLU A 82 -71.13 24.61 -4.77
C GLU A 82 -70.16 24.62 -3.55
N LEU A 83 -70.45 25.42 -2.52
CA LEU A 83 -69.63 25.51 -1.30
C LEU A 83 -69.89 24.37 -0.29
N GLN A 84 -70.91 23.53 -0.55
CA GLN A 84 -71.40 22.47 0.33
C GLN A 84 -71.90 23.01 1.69
N LEU A 85 -72.59 24.15 1.66
CA LEU A 85 -73.14 24.86 2.82
C LEU A 85 -74.67 24.73 2.88
N PRO A 86 -75.30 24.85 4.07
CA PRO A 86 -76.75 24.86 4.19
C PRO A 86 -77.38 26.01 3.37
N PRO A 87 -78.63 25.83 2.89
CA PRO A 87 -79.35 26.86 2.15
C PRO A 87 -79.55 28.12 3.00
N PHE A 88 -79.80 29.25 2.33
CA PHE A 88 -80.16 30.50 3.00
C PHE A 88 -81.60 30.43 3.53
N GLU A 89 -81.75 30.60 4.84
CA GLU A 89 -83.04 30.75 5.51
C GLU A 89 -83.37 32.25 5.68
N GLU A 90 -84.63 32.64 5.48
CA GLU A 90 -85.09 34.02 5.65
C GLU A 90 -85.45 34.30 7.12
N GLU A 91 -85.02 35.44 7.66
CA GLU A 91 -85.41 35.86 9.02
C GLU A 91 -86.88 36.31 9.04
N ASP A 92 -87.71 35.60 9.81
CA ASP A 92 -89.13 35.88 9.99
C ASP A 92 -89.40 37.35 10.37
N GLY A 93 -90.33 37.99 9.63
CA GLY A 93 -90.72 39.38 9.84
C GLY A 93 -89.84 40.44 9.16
N CYS A 94 -88.84 40.05 8.35
CA CYS A 94 -88.07 41.01 7.54
C CYS A 94 -88.95 41.88 6.62
N THR A 95 -88.62 43.16 6.53
CA THR A 95 -89.18 44.02 5.47
C THR A 95 -88.54 43.71 4.12
N MET A 96 -89.26 43.95 3.02
CA MET A 96 -88.80 43.64 1.66
C MET A 96 -87.43 44.26 1.30
N LEU A 97 -87.19 45.50 1.71
CA LEU A 97 -85.91 46.20 1.49
C LEU A 97 -84.78 45.60 2.34
N GLN A 98 -85.11 45.10 3.54
CA GLN A 98 -84.16 44.44 4.44
C GLN A 98 -83.84 43.02 3.96
N LEU A 99 -84.81 42.29 3.40
CA LEU A 99 -84.58 41.00 2.74
C LEU A 99 -83.66 41.15 1.51
N GLU A 100 -83.85 42.18 0.66
CA GLU A 100 -82.92 42.48 -0.45
C GLU A 100 -81.49 42.68 0.06
N LYS A 101 -81.34 43.58 1.05
CA LYS A 101 -80.04 43.90 1.64
C LYS A 101 -79.37 42.67 2.26
N ASN A 102 -80.09 41.91 3.08
CA ASN A 102 -79.57 40.72 3.75
C ASN A 102 -79.14 39.66 2.72
N SER A 103 -79.97 39.40 1.71
CA SER A 103 -79.67 38.44 0.64
C SER A 103 -78.44 38.86 -0.18
N ARG A 104 -78.32 40.16 -0.50
CA ARG A 104 -77.19 40.69 -1.26
C ARG A 104 -75.89 40.69 -0.44
N THR A 105 -75.90 41.08 0.83
CA THR A 105 -74.73 40.99 1.70
C THR A 105 -74.31 39.53 1.96
N ARG A 106 -75.26 38.60 2.11
CA ARG A 106 -74.94 37.16 2.20
C ARG A 106 -74.33 36.63 0.90
N LEU A 107 -74.78 37.12 -0.25
CA LEU A 107 -74.26 36.76 -1.57
C LEU A 107 -72.83 37.28 -1.79
N GLU A 108 -72.53 38.50 -1.33
CA GLU A 108 -71.18 39.08 -1.31
C GLU A 108 -70.23 38.21 -0.45
N VAL A 109 -70.65 37.78 0.75
CA VAL A 109 -69.88 36.87 1.62
C VAL A 109 -69.62 35.51 0.96
N MET A 110 -70.63 34.90 0.32
CA MET A 110 -70.43 33.60 -0.35
C MET A 110 -69.52 33.68 -1.58
N LYS A 111 -69.56 34.80 -2.32
CA LYS A 111 -68.62 35.06 -3.43
C LYS A 111 -67.17 35.21 -2.94
N GLU A 112 -66.97 35.85 -1.78
CA GLU A 112 -65.64 35.93 -1.16
C GLU A 112 -65.16 34.58 -0.61
N HIS A 113 -66.02 33.78 0.03
CA HIS A 113 -65.68 32.40 0.44
C HIS A 113 -65.27 31.52 -0.76
N LYS A 114 -66.00 31.61 -1.89
CA LYS A 114 -65.63 30.93 -3.14
C LYS A 114 -64.25 31.40 -3.65
N LYS A 115 -64.01 32.71 -3.67
CA LYS A 115 -62.72 33.27 -4.08
C LYS A 115 -61.57 32.74 -3.21
N GLN A 116 -61.73 32.73 -1.88
CA GLN A 116 -60.73 32.27 -0.93
C GLN A 116 -60.37 30.79 -1.12
N ARG A 117 -61.35 29.87 -1.15
CA ARG A 117 -61.08 28.44 -1.39
C ARG A 117 -60.37 28.17 -2.73
N MET A 118 -60.74 28.90 -3.79
CA MET A 118 -60.09 28.76 -5.10
C MET A 118 -58.69 29.38 -5.13
N GLU A 119 -58.39 30.36 -4.28
CA GLU A 119 -57.08 30.99 -4.15
C GLU A 119 -56.12 30.13 -3.32
N GLU A 120 -56.61 29.54 -2.24
CA GLU A 120 -55.94 28.50 -1.45
C GLU A 120 -55.61 27.26 -2.31
N LEU A 121 -56.60 26.75 -3.08
CA LEU A 121 -56.38 25.65 -4.02
C LEU A 121 -55.28 25.96 -5.05
N ARG A 122 -55.27 27.16 -5.65
CA ARG A 122 -54.19 27.57 -6.57
C ARG A 122 -52.83 27.61 -5.87
N GLY A 123 -52.77 28.10 -4.63
CA GLY A 123 -51.54 28.10 -3.83
C GLY A 123 -51.01 26.70 -3.53
N LEU A 124 -51.90 25.75 -3.22
CA LEU A 124 -51.55 24.34 -3.04
C LEU A 124 -51.06 23.69 -4.34
N VAL A 125 -51.78 23.88 -5.45
CA VAL A 125 -51.42 23.28 -6.76
C VAL A 125 -50.08 23.78 -7.30
N VAL A 126 -49.66 25.02 -7.00
CA VAL A 126 -48.32 25.51 -7.36
C VAL A 126 -47.24 24.81 -6.52
N LYS A 127 -47.37 24.82 -5.19
CA LYS A 127 -46.41 24.15 -4.28
C LYS A 127 -46.26 22.65 -4.57
N ASP A 128 -47.38 21.97 -4.79
CA ASP A 128 -47.43 20.53 -5.09
C ASP A 128 -46.64 20.20 -6.37
N ARG A 129 -46.77 21.03 -7.41
CA ARG A 129 -45.98 20.87 -8.65
C ARG A 129 -44.49 21.15 -8.42
N GLU A 130 -44.15 22.24 -7.74
CA GLU A 130 -42.76 22.59 -7.41
C GLU A 130 -42.08 21.47 -6.59
N LEU A 131 -42.77 20.89 -5.62
CA LEU A 131 -42.29 19.74 -4.85
C LEU A 131 -42.21 18.47 -5.70
N CYS A 132 -43.22 18.18 -6.52
CA CYS A 132 -43.27 16.97 -7.35
C CYS A 132 -42.23 16.97 -8.46
N ASP A 133 -41.90 18.13 -9.05
CA ASP A 133 -40.83 18.26 -10.04
C ASP A 133 -39.46 17.92 -9.40
N ILE A 134 -39.17 18.47 -8.21
CA ILE A 134 -37.92 18.21 -7.46
C ILE A 134 -37.84 16.74 -6.99
N MET A 135 -38.95 16.18 -6.50
CA MET A 135 -39.00 14.84 -5.91
C MET A 135 -39.26 13.73 -6.95
N CYS A 136 -39.55 14.10 -8.19
CA CYS A 136 -40.01 13.26 -9.29
C CYS A 136 -41.24 12.40 -8.92
N THR A 137 -42.21 12.98 -8.21
CA THR A 137 -43.46 12.33 -7.77
C THR A 137 -44.65 12.77 -8.61
N THR A 138 -45.76 12.03 -8.53
CA THR A 138 -47.04 12.42 -9.17
C THR A 138 -47.81 13.41 -8.28
N PRO A 139 -48.23 14.59 -8.79
CA PRO A 139 -49.05 15.55 -8.05
C PRO A 139 -50.37 14.99 -7.54
N PHE A 140 -50.96 15.65 -6.56
CA PHE A 140 -52.21 15.25 -5.93
C PHE A 140 -53.41 15.35 -6.90
N CYS A 141 -54.27 14.33 -6.88
CA CYS A 141 -55.42 14.27 -7.77
C CYS A 141 -56.62 15.07 -7.22
N ILE A 142 -56.75 16.33 -7.66
CA ILE A 142 -57.87 17.21 -7.34
C ILE A 142 -58.39 17.94 -8.58
N ASP A 143 -59.71 18.14 -8.68
CA ASP A 143 -60.32 18.97 -9.71
C ASP A 143 -59.89 20.44 -9.51
N HIS A 144 -59.35 21.06 -10.57
CA HIS A 144 -58.86 22.43 -10.53
C HIS A 144 -59.94 23.49 -10.87
N ASP A 145 -61.05 23.08 -11.50
CA ASP A 145 -62.12 23.98 -11.97
C ASP A 145 -63.33 24.01 -11.01
N SER A 146 -63.49 22.98 -10.18
CA SER A 146 -64.53 22.90 -9.13
C SER A 146 -64.10 23.56 -7.81
N ILE A 147 -65.07 23.96 -6.97
CA ILE A 147 -64.77 24.43 -5.61
C ILE A 147 -64.53 23.22 -4.70
N PRO A 148 -63.40 23.15 -3.97
CA PRO A 148 -63.18 22.09 -2.99
C PRO A 148 -64.01 22.30 -1.71
N SER A 149 -64.29 21.20 -1.03
CA SER A 149 -64.76 21.22 0.37
C SER A 149 -63.61 21.64 1.31
N LEU A 150 -63.94 21.98 2.56
CA LEU A 150 -62.91 22.27 3.57
C LEU A 150 -62.07 21.02 3.87
N GLU A 151 -62.69 19.84 4.00
CA GLU A 151 -62.02 18.56 4.21
C GLU A 151 -61.05 18.21 3.06
N GLN A 152 -61.39 18.55 1.82
CA GLN A 152 -60.49 18.38 0.66
C GLN A 152 -59.29 19.33 0.73
N LEU A 153 -59.49 20.59 1.13
CA LEU A 153 -58.39 21.55 1.33
C LEU A 153 -57.48 21.14 2.49
N GLU A 154 -58.05 20.76 3.63
CA GLU A 154 -57.33 20.27 4.81
C GLU A 154 -56.50 19.02 4.48
N THR A 155 -57.08 18.07 3.73
CA THR A 155 -56.38 16.85 3.27
C THR A 155 -55.22 17.19 2.32
N TYR A 156 -55.43 18.12 1.38
CA TYR A 156 -54.40 18.50 0.40
C TYR A 156 -53.28 19.35 1.05
N GLN A 157 -53.61 20.25 1.96
CA GLN A 157 -52.65 21.01 2.77
C GLN A 157 -51.80 20.06 3.63
N ALA A 158 -52.40 19.07 4.29
CA ALA A 158 -51.66 18.05 5.04
C ALA A 158 -50.72 17.22 4.13
N TYR A 159 -51.17 16.82 2.94
CA TYR A 159 -50.33 16.13 1.95
C TYR A 159 -49.13 16.99 1.51
N VAL A 160 -49.34 18.27 1.19
CA VAL A 160 -48.27 19.20 0.79
C VAL A 160 -47.30 19.45 1.95
N ASP A 161 -47.78 19.54 3.19
CA ASP A 161 -46.92 19.67 4.37
C ASP A 161 -46.06 18.41 4.61
N ASP A 162 -46.62 17.21 4.44
CA ASP A 162 -45.86 15.95 4.56
C ASP A 162 -44.86 15.76 3.41
N LEU A 163 -45.24 16.12 2.17
CA LEU A 163 -44.31 16.14 1.02
C LEU A 163 -43.17 17.15 1.23
N THR A 164 -43.46 18.30 1.84
CA THR A 164 -42.44 19.30 2.22
C THR A 164 -41.46 18.75 3.26
N LYS A 165 -41.94 18.03 4.28
CA LYS A 165 -41.09 17.37 5.30
C LYS A 165 -40.20 16.29 4.67
N GLU A 166 -40.75 15.48 3.76
CA GLU A 166 -40.02 14.43 3.05
C GLU A 166 -38.97 15.02 2.08
N LYS A 167 -39.27 16.14 1.40
CA LYS A 167 -38.28 16.90 0.61
C LYS A 167 -37.12 17.39 1.47
N GLU A 168 -37.42 17.92 2.65
CA GLU A 168 -36.39 18.42 3.58
C GLU A 168 -35.54 17.27 4.13
N HIS A 169 -36.16 16.15 4.50
CA HIS A 169 -35.47 14.93 4.93
C HIS A 169 -34.51 14.39 3.85
N ARG A 170 -34.95 14.27 2.59
CA ARG A 170 -34.09 13.83 1.48
C ARG A 170 -32.97 14.81 1.16
N HIS A 171 -33.23 16.11 1.25
CA HIS A 171 -32.19 17.12 1.06
C HIS A 171 -31.11 17.01 2.14
N GLN A 172 -31.50 16.85 3.42
CA GLN A 172 -30.54 16.61 4.51
C GLN A 172 -29.74 15.31 4.32
N GLU A 173 -30.37 14.23 3.87
CA GLU A 173 -29.69 12.96 3.55
C GLU A 173 -28.70 13.13 2.37
N PHE A 174 -29.12 13.77 1.28
CA PHE A 174 -28.27 14.10 0.14
C PHE A 174 -27.06 14.95 0.55
N VAL A 175 -27.27 16.03 1.30
CA VAL A 175 -26.22 16.93 1.75
C VAL A 175 -25.23 16.24 2.71
N SER A 176 -25.70 15.31 3.55
CA SER A 176 -24.83 14.49 4.40
C SER A 176 -23.96 13.54 3.57
N ILE A 177 -24.56 12.82 2.63
CA ILE A 177 -23.86 11.84 1.80
C ILE A 177 -22.92 12.54 0.80
N LYS A 178 -23.28 13.69 0.22
CA LYS A 178 -22.41 14.53 -0.62
C LYS A 178 -21.12 14.90 0.11
N LYS A 179 -21.21 15.29 1.39
CA LYS A 179 -20.05 15.62 2.23
C LYS A 179 -19.16 14.40 2.50
N GLU A 180 -19.74 13.22 2.71
CA GLU A 180 -18.96 11.98 2.79
C GLU A 180 -18.27 11.66 1.45
N ILE A 181 -19.01 11.67 0.33
CA ILE A 181 -18.50 11.37 -1.02
C ILE A 181 -17.29 12.27 -1.37
N ILE A 182 -17.35 13.57 -1.06
CA ILE A 182 -16.23 14.50 -1.24
C ILE A 182 -14.99 14.02 -0.47
N VAL A 183 -15.13 13.67 0.82
CA VAL A 183 -14.00 13.16 1.64
C VAL A 183 -13.45 11.84 1.10
N TYR A 184 -14.31 10.90 0.65
CA TYR A 184 -13.83 9.66 0.05
C TYR A 184 -13.12 9.89 -1.29
N MET A 185 -13.61 10.79 -2.15
CA MET A 185 -12.95 11.19 -3.41
C MET A 185 -11.56 11.80 -3.13
N GLU A 186 -11.44 12.70 -2.15
CA GLU A 186 -10.17 13.32 -1.74
C GLU A 186 -9.16 12.33 -1.15
N ASP A 187 -9.61 11.32 -0.38
CA ASP A 187 -8.75 10.25 0.17
C ASP A 187 -8.33 9.22 -0.90
N LEU A 188 -9.23 8.93 -1.83
CA LEU A 188 -8.93 8.06 -2.97
C LEU A 188 -8.03 8.75 -4.00
N GLU A 189 -8.05 10.09 -4.04
CA GLU A 189 -7.40 10.95 -5.03
C GLU A 189 -8.00 10.74 -6.42
N GLN A 190 -9.33 10.69 -6.46
CA GLN A 190 -10.17 10.51 -7.66
C GLN A 190 -10.95 11.81 -7.98
N ASN A 191 -11.21 12.02 -9.27
CA ASN A 191 -12.11 13.05 -9.77
C ASN A 191 -13.45 12.36 -10.17
N PRO A 192 -14.58 13.10 -10.26
CA PRO A 192 -15.79 12.55 -10.88
C PRO A 192 -15.53 12.18 -12.35
N GLU A 193 -15.94 10.97 -12.76
CA GLU A 193 -15.75 10.45 -14.13
C GLU A 193 -17.08 10.25 -14.87
N THR A 194 -18.15 9.96 -14.13
CA THR A 194 -19.52 9.82 -14.65
C THR A 194 -20.31 11.12 -14.55
N SER A 195 -21.36 11.29 -15.35
CA SER A 195 -22.25 12.46 -15.23
C SER A 195 -22.85 12.55 -13.83
N PHE A 196 -23.39 11.46 -13.28
CA PHE A 196 -23.97 11.45 -11.93
C PHE A 196 -22.97 11.87 -10.84
N GLU A 197 -21.70 11.47 -10.93
CA GLU A 197 -20.66 11.97 -10.02
C GLU A 197 -20.38 13.46 -10.23
N MET A 198 -20.41 13.97 -11.46
CA MET A 198 -20.31 15.42 -11.74
C MET A 198 -21.51 16.19 -11.19
N ASP A 199 -22.73 15.69 -11.39
CA ASP A 199 -23.97 16.30 -10.93
C ASP A 199 -23.94 16.43 -9.38
N VAL A 200 -23.62 15.32 -8.68
CA VAL A 200 -23.48 15.30 -7.22
C VAL A 200 -22.36 16.24 -6.72
N MET A 201 -21.20 16.28 -7.38
CA MET A 201 -20.02 16.99 -6.91
C MET A 201 -19.94 18.47 -7.30
N CYS A 202 -20.57 18.87 -8.42
CA CYS A 202 -20.36 20.18 -9.05
C CYS A 202 -21.64 21.02 -9.20
N GLU A 203 -22.84 20.44 -9.10
CA GLU A 203 -24.08 21.22 -9.07
C GLU A 203 -24.47 21.69 -7.67
N ASP A 204 -25.38 22.65 -7.63
CA ASP A 204 -25.88 23.30 -6.41
C ASP A 204 -26.72 22.36 -5.55
N GLU A 205 -26.73 22.52 -4.22
CA GLU A 205 -27.39 21.54 -3.33
C GLU A 205 -28.93 21.58 -3.44
N GLU A 206 -29.47 22.69 -3.95
CA GLU A 206 -30.89 22.90 -4.27
C GLU A 206 -31.28 22.53 -5.71
N ALA A 207 -30.32 22.32 -6.61
CA ALA A 207 -30.59 21.97 -8.02
C ALA A 207 -30.78 20.46 -8.25
N PHE A 208 -30.19 19.63 -7.39
CA PHE A 208 -30.19 18.18 -7.52
C PHE A 208 -31.59 17.57 -7.32
N CYS A 209 -32.07 16.77 -8.28
CA CYS A 209 -33.38 16.11 -8.20
C CYS A 209 -33.41 15.01 -7.12
N LEU A 210 -34.28 15.16 -6.12
CA LEU A 210 -34.40 14.31 -4.92
C LEU A 210 -35.30 13.08 -5.15
N SER A 211 -35.21 12.47 -6.34
CA SER A 211 -35.93 11.25 -6.68
C SER A 211 -35.45 10.05 -5.84
N ASN A 212 -36.32 9.06 -5.64
CA ASN A 212 -35.95 7.82 -4.94
C ASN A 212 -34.74 7.14 -5.59
N ASP A 213 -34.71 7.12 -6.92
CA ASP A 213 -33.65 6.47 -7.71
C ASP A 213 -32.32 7.23 -7.60
N ASN A 214 -32.35 8.56 -7.57
CA ASN A 214 -31.15 9.38 -7.37
C ASN A 214 -30.58 9.22 -5.95
N ILE A 215 -31.44 9.19 -4.92
CA ILE A 215 -31.01 8.93 -3.54
C ILE A 215 -30.47 7.49 -3.38
N ALA A 216 -31.04 6.51 -4.09
CA ALA A 216 -30.50 5.15 -4.13
C ALA A 216 -29.14 5.08 -4.86
N ALA A 217 -28.99 5.74 -6.00
CA ALA A 217 -27.73 5.83 -6.74
C ALA A 217 -26.63 6.53 -5.93
N LEU A 218 -26.97 7.57 -5.17
CA LEU A 218 -26.08 8.27 -4.26
C LEU A 218 -25.54 7.35 -3.14
N LYS A 219 -26.41 6.52 -2.55
CA LYS A 219 -26.04 5.52 -1.54
C LYS A 219 -25.15 4.41 -2.13
N ILE A 220 -25.42 3.99 -3.37
CA ILE A 220 -24.59 3.03 -4.10
C ILE A 220 -23.20 3.62 -4.39
N LEU A 221 -23.11 4.89 -4.81
CA LEU A 221 -21.85 5.60 -5.02
C LEU A 221 -21.03 5.70 -3.72
N LEU A 222 -21.66 6.07 -2.61
CA LEU A 222 -21.00 6.08 -1.29
C LEU A 222 -20.45 4.70 -0.92
N SER A 223 -21.23 3.63 -1.09
CA SER A 223 -20.77 2.25 -0.82
C SER A 223 -19.55 1.90 -1.67
N GLN A 224 -19.59 2.16 -2.98
CA GLN A 224 -18.46 1.85 -3.87
C GLN A 224 -17.18 2.59 -3.48
N LEU A 225 -17.29 3.84 -3.02
CA LEU A 225 -16.14 4.63 -2.56
C LEU A 225 -15.61 4.11 -1.21
N GLN A 226 -16.49 3.67 -0.30
CA GLN A 226 -16.12 3.00 0.94
C GLN A 226 -15.37 1.67 0.66
N ASP A 227 -15.90 0.84 -0.24
CA ASP A 227 -15.31 -0.44 -0.66
C ASP A 227 -13.92 -0.23 -1.29
N ARG A 228 -13.79 0.71 -2.24
CA ARG A 228 -12.50 1.09 -2.85
C ARG A 228 -11.47 1.56 -1.80
N LYS A 229 -11.90 2.31 -0.78
CA LYS A 229 -11.00 2.77 0.30
C LYS A 229 -10.60 1.63 1.23
N ALA A 230 -11.52 0.71 1.53
CA ALA A 230 -11.22 -0.49 2.30
C ALA A 230 -10.22 -1.42 1.58
N GLU A 231 -10.37 -1.63 0.26
CA GLU A 231 -9.41 -2.40 -0.55
C GLU A 231 -8.02 -1.72 -0.58
N LYS A 232 -7.98 -0.39 -0.77
CA LYS A 232 -6.75 0.42 -0.76
C LYS A 232 -6.02 0.31 0.58
N GLU A 233 -6.75 0.37 1.70
CA GLU A 233 -6.19 0.21 3.05
C GLU A 233 -5.72 -1.22 3.32
N LEU A 234 -6.50 -2.24 2.93
CA LEU A 234 -6.12 -3.65 3.07
C LEU A 234 -4.82 -3.96 2.31
N ARG A 235 -4.67 -3.43 1.08
CA ARG A 235 -3.44 -3.54 0.30
C ARG A 235 -2.26 -2.79 0.94
N CYS A 236 -2.49 -1.59 1.48
CA CYS A 236 -1.48 -0.88 2.27
C CYS A 236 -1.03 -1.68 3.49
N SER A 237 -1.98 -2.23 4.26
CA SER A 237 -1.72 -3.03 5.45
C SER A 237 -0.86 -4.26 5.13
N ALA A 238 -1.24 -5.04 4.11
CA ALA A 238 -0.47 -6.20 3.67
C ALA A 238 0.97 -5.84 3.22
N LEU A 239 1.15 -4.71 2.53
CA LEU A 239 2.48 -4.22 2.16
C LEU A 239 3.30 -3.81 3.39
N ARG A 240 2.71 -3.10 4.36
CA ARG A 240 3.38 -2.70 5.62
C ARG A 240 3.82 -3.91 6.44
N THR A 241 2.97 -4.92 6.59
CA THR A 241 3.32 -6.17 7.28
C THR A 241 4.48 -6.88 6.58
N LYS A 242 4.45 -7.02 5.25
CA LYS A 242 5.56 -7.61 4.49
C LYS A 242 6.87 -6.81 4.62
N ILE A 243 6.80 -5.48 4.69
CA ILE A 243 7.97 -4.62 4.93
C ILE A 243 8.53 -4.87 6.34
N GLN A 244 7.68 -4.97 7.36
CA GLN A 244 8.09 -5.28 8.74
C GLN A 244 8.77 -6.66 8.82
N GLU A 245 8.17 -7.71 8.24
CA GLU A 245 8.76 -9.05 8.16
C GLU A 245 10.14 -9.05 7.47
N LEU A 246 10.30 -8.28 6.40
CA LEU A 246 11.58 -8.15 5.68
C LEU A 246 12.60 -7.29 6.45
N TRP A 247 12.18 -6.21 7.12
CA TRP A 247 13.04 -5.41 7.99
C TRP A 247 13.58 -6.22 9.18
N GLU A 248 12.76 -7.10 9.77
CA GLU A 248 13.17 -8.03 10.81
C GLU A 248 14.11 -9.13 10.26
N ARG A 249 13.75 -9.80 9.15
CA ARG A 249 14.58 -10.88 8.57
C ARG A 249 15.92 -10.38 8.02
N LEU A 250 16.00 -9.16 7.50
CA LEU A 250 17.23 -8.56 6.96
C LEU A 250 17.98 -7.67 7.97
N GLN A 251 17.47 -7.51 9.20
CA GLN A 251 18.05 -6.67 10.26
C GLN A 251 18.34 -5.22 9.80
N ILE A 252 17.39 -4.63 9.07
CA ILE A 252 17.52 -3.28 8.49
C ILE A 252 17.63 -2.23 9.63
N PRO A 253 18.62 -1.31 9.61
CA PRO A 253 18.79 -0.28 10.63
C PRO A 253 17.59 0.64 10.79
N GLU A 254 17.37 1.18 11.99
CA GLU A 254 16.19 2.01 12.28
C GLU A 254 16.20 3.32 11.47
N GLU A 255 17.38 3.85 11.14
CA GLU A 255 17.56 5.04 10.30
C GLU A 255 17.01 4.87 8.87
N GLU A 256 17.03 3.65 8.32
CA GLU A 256 16.37 3.34 7.04
C GLU A 256 14.85 3.22 7.20
N ARG A 257 14.37 2.80 8.38
CA ARG A 257 12.93 2.66 8.67
C ARG A 257 12.26 3.99 8.91
N GLU A 258 12.92 4.90 9.62
CA GLU A 258 12.45 6.28 9.84
C GLU A 258 12.17 7.00 8.52
N ALA A 259 12.99 6.76 7.49
CA ALA A 259 12.81 7.35 6.16
C ALA A 259 11.48 6.94 5.48
N LEU A 260 10.89 5.80 5.83
CA LEU A 260 9.60 5.32 5.30
C LEU A 260 8.40 5.64 6.22
N SER A 261 8.64 6.21 7.41
CA SER A 261 7.65 6.36 8.48
C SER A 261 6.32 7.03 8.05
N GLU A 262 6.35 8.03 7.17
CA GLU A 262 5.12 8.70 6.68
C GLU A 262 4.20 7.73 5.90
N HIS A 263 4.80 6.81 5.14
CA HIS A 263 4.10 5.85 4.29
C HIS A 263 3.60 4.62 5.09
N MET A 264 4.25 4.32 6.22
CA MET A 264 3.81 3.27 7.16
C MET A 264 2.52 3.62 7.91
N VAL A 265 2.03 4.87 7.84
CA VAL A 265 0.77 5.30 8.47
C VAL A 265 -0.31 5.71 7.46
N LYS A 266 0.05 6.38 6.35
CA LYS A 266 -0.92 6.97 5.42
C LYS A 266 -1.16 6.10 4.18
N SER A 267 -2.36 6.20 3.59
CA SER A 267 -2.80 5.33 2.46
C SER A 267 -3.17 6.06 1.16
N LYS A 268 -2.80 7.34 1.02
CA LYS A 268 -2.79 8.07 -0.27
C LYS A 268 -1.86 7.42 -1.31
N LYS A 269 -2.07 7.70 -2.60
CA LYS A 269 -1.41 7.04 -3.75
C LYS A 269 0.12 7.03 -3.65
N LYS A 270 0.73 8.17 -3.29
CA LYS A 270 2.19 8.27 -3.09
C LYS A 270 2.75 7.24 -2.09
N ASN A 271 1.94 6.82 -1.10
CA ASN A 271 2.36 5.84 -0.09
C ASN A 271 2.21 4.41 -0.63
N VAL A 272 1.13 4.12 -1.36
CA VAL A 272 0.91 2.84 -2.05
C VAL A 272 2.07 2.55 -3.01
N GLU A 273 2.57 3.57 -3.70
CA GLU A 273 3.72 3.51 -4.62
C GLU A 273 5.04 3.35 -3.84
N ALA A 274 5.29 4.14 -2.78
CA ALA A 274 6.49 4.02 -1.94
C ALA A 274 6.61 2.66 -1.24
N LEU A 275 5.52 2.13 -0.69
CA LEU A 275 5.48 0.80 -0.05
C LEU A 275 5.78 -0.32 -1.07
N GLN A 276 5.32 -0.19 -2.32
CA GLN A 276 5.64 -1.17 -3.37
C GLN A 276 7.11 -1.09 -3.80
N ALA A 277 7.67 0.13 -3.90
CA ALA A 277 9.09 0.33 -4.19
C ALA A 277 9.99 -0.26 -3.08
N GLU A 278 9.63 -0.08 -1.81
CA GLU A 278 10.38 -0.66 -0.69
C GLU A 278 10.29 -2.19 -0.68
N VAL A 279 9.10 -2.80 -0.89
CA VAL A 279 8.99 -4.27 -1.01
C VAL A 279 9.89 -4.81 -2.12
N GLN A 280 9.97 -4.10 -3.27
CA GLN A 280 10.88 -4.48 -4.35
C GLN A 280 12.36 -4.32 -3.95
N ARG A 281 12.74 -3.22 -3.28
CA ARG A 281 14.11 -3.00 -2.77
C ARG A 281 14.52 -4.10 -1.79
N LEU A 282 13.66 -4.43 -0.83
CA LEU A 282 13.94 -5.42 0.22
C LEU A 282 14.00 -6.85 -0.34
N GLU A 283 13.16 -7.21 -1.31
CA GLU A 283 13.27 -8.53 -1.97
C GLU A 283 14.56 -8.64 -2.81
N VAL A 284 14.98 -7.57 -3.49
CA VAL A 284 16.28 -7.52 -4.20
C VAL A 284 17.45 -7.63 -3.20
N LEU A 285 17.38 -6.92 -2.07
CA LEU A 285 18.39 -6.98 -1.01
C LEU A 285 18.45 -8.38 -0.37
N LYS A 286 17.30 -9.04 -0.17
CA LYS A 286 17.22 -10.44 0.27
C LYS A 286 17.96 -11.37 -0.69
N MET A 287 17.67 -11.28 -2.00
CA MET A 287 18.36 -12.10 -3.01
C MET A 287 19.87 -11.81 -3.08
N GLN A 288 20.29 -10.55 -2.92
CA GLN A 288 21.71 -10.17 -2.86
C GLN A 288 22.41 -10.73 -1.62
N SER A 289 21.74 -10.75 -0.46
CA SER A 289 22.27 -11.35 0.76
C SER A 289 22.34 -12.87 0.67
N MET A 290 21.32 -13.53 0.13
CA MET A 290 21.32 -14.99 -0.10
C MET A 290 22.42 -15.39 -1.09
N LYS A 291 22.61 -14.58 -2.15
CA LYS A 291 23.72 -14.73 -3.09
C LYS A 291 25.08 -14.67 -2.39
N SER A 292 25.36 -13.65 -1.59
CA SER A 292 26.68 -13.51 -0.95
C SER A 292 26.97 -14.61 0.08
N PHE A 293 25.95 -15.14 0.77
CA PHE A 293 26.09 -16.34 1.60
C PHE A 293 26.40 -17.59 0.76
N ILE A 294 25.68 -17.81 -0.35
CA ILE A 294 25.93 -18.96 -1.24
C ILE A 294 27.33 -18.86 -1.88
N GLU A 295 27.76 -17.68 -2.34
CA GLU A 295 29.11 -17.45 -2.88
C GLU A 295 30.21 -17.71 -1.83
N ALA A 296 30.00 -17.30 -0.57
CA ALA A 296 30.92 -17.60 0.53
C ALA A 296 31.01 -19.11 0.82
N ILE A 297 29.88 -19.84 0.80
CA ILE A 297 29.88 -21.30 0.99
C ILE A 297 30.48 -22.00 -0.24
N ARG A 298 30.27 -21.52 -1.47
CA ARG A 298 30.95 -22.03 -2.68
C ARG A 298 32.47 -21.91 -2.57
N ALA A 299 32.98 -20.78 -2.09
CA ALA A 299 34.41 -20.60 -1.83
C ALA A 299 34.93 -21.56 -0.75
N GLU A 300 34.14 -21.85 0.30
CA GLU A 300 34.51 -22.84 1.32
C GLU A 300 34.46 -24.29 0.78
N ILE A 301 33.45 -24.64 -0.02
CA ILE A 301 33.35 -25.92 -0.73
C ILE A 301 34.58 -26.15 -1.61
N ALA A 302 34.97 -25.16 -2.42
CA ALA A 302 36.16 -25.24 -3.26
C ALA A 302 37.46 -25.46 -2.45
N LEU A 303 37.59 -24.78 -1.31
CA LEU A 303 38.72 -24.98 -0.38
C LEU A 303 38.75 -26.40 0.22
N PHE A 304 37.59 -27.00 0.51
CA PHE A 304 37.52 -28.39 0.97
C PHE A 304 37.75 -29.41 -0.17
N TRP A 305 37.29 -29.14 -1.39
CA TRP A 305 37.61 -29.94 -2.57
C TRP A 305 39.12 -29.97 -2.85
N GLU A 306 39.81 -28.83 -2.77
CA GLU A 306 41.27 -28.76 -2.87
C GLU A 306 41.95 -29.61 -1.77
N ARG A 307 41.56 -29.40 -0.50
CA ARG A 307 42.14 -30.11 0.66
C ARG A 307 41.87 -31.62 0.68
N CYS A 308 40.78 -32.07 0.07
CA CYS A 308 40.43 -33.49 -0.07
C CYS A 308 40.88 -34.08 -1.41
N PHE A 309 41.59 -33.31 -2.25
CA PHE A 309 42.09 -33.70 -3.58
C PHE A 309 41.01 -34.21 -4.56
N TYR A 310 39.79 -33.64 -4.49
CA TYR A 310 38.64 -34.05 -5.29
C TYR A 310 38.90 -33.95 -6.80
N SER A 311 38.52 -35.01 -7.54
CA SER A 311 38.60 -35.07 -9.00
C SER A 311 37.65 -34.09 -9.69
N GLN A 312 37.87 -33.78 -10.97
CA GLN A 312 36.97 -32.85 -11.67
C GLN A 312 35.55 -33.44 -11.80
N GLU A 313 35.44 -34.76 -11.98
CA GLU A 313 34.15 -35.46 -11.99
C GLU A 313 33.42 -35.39 -10.64
N GLN A 314 34.14 -35.52 -9.52
CA GLN A 314 33.56 -35.40 -8.17
C GLN A 314 33.03 -33.99 -7.89
N GLN A 315 33.73 -32.95 -8.36
CA GLN A 315 33.26 -31.56 -8.23
C GLN A 315 32.02 -31.31 -9.11
N GLN A 316 31.99 -31.85 -10.34
CA GLN A 316 30.84 -31.74 -11.25
C GLN A 316 29.61 -32.52 -10.77
N ALA A 317 29.76 -33.52 -9.91
CA ALA A 317 28.64 -34.27 -9.34
C ALA A 317 27.72 -33.41 -8.46
N PHE A 318 28.24 -32.36 -7.80
CA PHE A 318 27.43 -31.39 -7.05
C PHE A 318 26.92 -30.28 -7.99
N VAL A 319 25.97 -30.63 -8.86
CA VAL A 319 25.42 -29.75 -9.92
C VAL A 319 24.95 -28.39 -9.39
N ALA A 320 24.39 -28.34 -8.17
CA ALA A 320 23.94 -27.13 -7.51
C ALA A 320 25.05 -26.08 -7.28
N TYR A 321 26.34 -26.44 -7.38
CA TYR A 321 27.46 -25.50 -7.35
C TYR A 321 27.41 -24.45 -8.47
N HIS A 322 26.77 -24.76 -9.61
CA HIS A 322 26.69 -23.89 -10.79
C HIS A 322 25.30 -23.26 -11.00
N ASP A 323 24.40 -23.38 -10.02
CA ASP A 323 23.07 -22.77 -10.08
C ASP A 323 23.13 -21.25 -9.79
N ASP A 324 22.26 -20.46 -10.38
CA ASP A 324 22.14 -19.00 -10.18
C ASP A 324 20.76 -18.60 -9.60
N ASP A 325 19.86 -19.55 -9.30
CA ASP A 325 18.65 -19.26 -8.51
C ASP A 325 18.96 -19.27 -7.01
N PHE A 326 19.30 -18.10 -6.46
CA PHE A 326 19.71 -17.91 -5.06
C PHE A 326 18.55 -18.03 -4.04
N ALA A 327 17.75 -19.08 -4.16
CA ALA A 327 16.64 -19.44 -3.28
C ALA A 327 17.11 -20.09 -1.95
N GLU A 328 16.19 -20.18 -0.98
CA GLU A 328 16.48 -20.71 0.37
C GLU A 328 16.82 -22.21 0.32
N GLU A 329 16.25 -22.93 -0.65
CA GLU A 329 16.58 -24.33 -0.95
C GLU A 329 18.02 -24.50 -1.43
N LEU A 330 18.51 -23.60 -2.29
CA LEU A 330 19.88 -23.64 -2.80
C LEU A 330 20.90 -23.38 -1.68
N LEU A 331 20.61 -22.46 -0.77
CA LEU A 331 21.43 -22.22 0.43
C LEU A 331 21.53 -23.49 1.30
N ASN A 332 20.38 -24.13 1.59
CA ASN A 332 20.33 -25.36 2.38
C ASN A 332 21.12 -26.53 1.75
N LEU A 333 21.12 -26.64 0.41
CA LEU A 333 21.96 -27.61 -0.30
C LEU A 333 23.46 -27.34 -0.10
N HIS A 334 23.90 -26.09 -0.29
CA HIS A 334 25.30 -25.71 -0.10
C HIS A 334 25.77 -25.90 1.35
N GLU A 335 24.95 -25.52 2.34
CA GLU A 335 25.25 -25.77 3.74
C GLU A 335 25.38 -27.27 4.07
N THR A 336 24.60 -28.12 3.40
CA THR A 336 24.60 -29.56 3.62
C THR A 336 25.81 -30.23 2.97
N GLU A 337 26.19 -29.79 1.76
CA GLU A 337 27.41 -30.24 1.10
C GLU A 337 28.66 -29.81 1.88
N VAL A 338 28.76 -28.53 2.29
CA VAL A 338 29.94 -28.07 3.05
C VAL A 338 30.04 -28.74 4.42
N ARG A 339 28.92 -29.09 5.07
CA ARG A 339 28.91 -29.92 6.30
C ARG A 339 29.42 -31.33 6.03
N THR A 340 29.03 -31.94 4.91
CA THR A 340 29.47 -33.28 4.50
C THR A 340 30.97 -33.30 4.18
N LEU A 341 31.46 -32.31 3.42
CA LEU A 341 32.88 -32.12 3.11
C LEU A 341 33.72 -31.84 4.36
N LYS A 342 33.26 -30.97 5.27
CA LYS A 342 33.92 -30.70 6.57
C LYS A 342 34.08 -31.97 7.39
N LYS A 343 33.01 -32.78 7.49
CA LYS A 343 33.06 -34.06 8.20
C LYS A 343 34.05 -35.01 7.52
N TYR A 344 33.92 -35.21 6.20
CA TYR A 344 34.80 -36.09 5.43
C TYR A 344 36.28 -35.69 5.54
N TYR A 345 36.58 -34.40 5.58
CA TYR A 345 37.94 -33.89 5.82
C TYR A 345 38.42 -34.19 7.25
N GLU A 346 37.61 -33.93 8.28
CA GLU A 346 38.04 -34.14 9.68
C GLU A 346 38.21 -35.64 10.02
N ASP A 347 37.31 -36.49 9.52
CA ASP A 347 37.38 -37.96 9.66
C ASP A 347 38.69 -38.53 9.04
N HIS A 348 39.16 -37.96 7.92
CA HIS A 348 40.34 -38.42 7.17
C HIS A 348 41.58 -37.51 7.29
N LYS A 349 41.54 -36.55 8.22
CA LYS A 349 42.48 -35.42 8.31
C LYS A 349 43.95 -35.80 8.35
N GLN A 350 44.28 -36.89 9.05
CA GLN A 350 45.67 -37.35 9.18
C GLN A 350 46.26 -37.79 7.83
N LEU A 351 45.42 -38.37 6.96
CA LEU A 351 45.79 -38.81 5.63
C LEU A 351 45.98 -37.61 4.69
N PHE A 352 44.99 -36.71 4.61
CA PHE A 352 45.10 -35.49 3.78
C PHE A 352 46.24 -34.57 4.21
N GLU A 353 46.39 -34.30 5.51
CA GLU A 353 47.54 -33.55 6.02
C GLU A 353 48.87 -34.26 5.76
N GLY A 354 48.88 -35.60 5.79
CA GLY A 354 50.08 -36.39 5.49
C GLY A 354 50.50 -36.30 4.02
N VAL A 355 49.54 -36.38 3.08
CA VAL A 355 49.74 -36.19 1.64
C VAL A 355 50.28 -34.80 1.35
N ALA A 356 49.64 -33.75 1.89
CA ALA A 356 50.10 -32.37 1.76
C ALA A 356 51.54 -32.20 2.30
N LYS A 357 51.81 -32.71 3.51
CA LYS A 357 53.17 -32.70 4.10
C LYS A 357 54.18 -33.47 3.25
N TRP A 358 53.79 -34.54 2.54
CA TRP A 358 54.71 -35.21 1.62
C TRP A 358 55.03 -34.33 0.41
N GLN A 359 54.01 -33.71 -0.18
CA GLN A 359 54.17 -32.84 -1.36
C GLN A 359 54.99 -31.57 -1.06
N ASP A 360 54.81 -30.97 0.11
CA ASP A 360 55.67 -29.88 0.63
C ASP A 360 57.12 -30.33 0.79
N ASN A 361 57.35 -31.45 1.48
CA ASN A 361 58.69 -31.99 1.72
C ASN A 361 59.38 -32.42 0.40
N TRP A 362 58.63 -32.94 -0.57
CA TRP A 362 59.13 -33.31 -1.89
C TRP A 362 59.52 -32.08 -2.71
N THR A 363 58.66 -31.06 -2.75
CA THR A 363 58.94 -29.78 -3.41
C THR A 363 60.19 -29.11 -2.83
N LEU A 364 60.29 -29.06 -1.49
CA LEU A 364 61.46 -28.54 -0.79
C LEU A 364 62.73 -29.39 -1.04
N TYR A 365 62.60 -30.72 -1.15
CA TYR A 365 63.71 -31.60 -1.51
C TYR A 365 64.23 -31.31 -2.93
N LEU A 366 63.33 -31.18 -3.91
CA LEU A 366 63.67 -30.82 -5.29
C LEU A 366 64.28 -29.42 -5.38
N GLU A 367 63.80 -28.45 -4.61
CA GLU A 367 64.43 -27.12 -4.50
C GLU A 367 65.85 -27.19 -3.95
N LEU A 368 66.06 -27.89 -2.82
CA LEU A 368 67.38 -28.03 -2.20
C LEU A 368 68.34 -28.81 -3.10
N ASP A 369 67.85 -29.77 -3.88
CA ASP A 369 68.64 -30.52 -4.85
C ASP A 369 69.03 -29.69 -6.09
N LYS A 370 68.10 -28.88 -6.62
CA LYS A 370 68.41 -27.90 -7.68
C LYS A 370 69.44 -26.87 -7.19
N LYS A 371 69.27 -26.34 -5.98
CA LYS A 371 70.23 -25.44 -5.32
C LYS A 371 71.58 -26.11 -5.09
N ALA A 372 71.61 -27.40 -4.74
CA ALA A 372 72.85 -28.16 -4.55
C ALA A 372 73.64 -28.39 -5.84
N ASN A 373 72.98 -28.35 -7.00
CA ASN A 373 73.58 -28.51 -8.32
C ASN A 373 74.12 -27.23 -8.95
N ASP A 374 73.79 -26.05 -8.42
CA ASP A 374 74.20 -24.75 -8.98
C ASP A 374 75.71 -24.47 -8.75
N PRO A 375 76.52 -24.26 -9.80
CA PRO A 375 77.91 -23.83 -9.67
C PRO A 375 78.10 -22.51 -8.89
N SER A 376 77.09 -21.64 -8.83
CA SER A 376 77.14 -20.36 -8.13
C SER A 376 77.02 -20.46 -6.59
N ARG A 377 76.54 -21.62 -6.08
CA ARG A 377 76.22 -21.91 -4.67
C ARG A 377 77.37 -21.59 -3.68
N PHE A 378 78.62 -21.65 -4.14
CA PHE A 378 79.82 -21.41 -3.32
C PHE A 378 80.03 -19.96 -2.88
N ASN A 379 79.28 -18.98 -3.41
CA ASN A 379 79.37 -17.58 -2.99
C ASN A 379 78.73 -17.32 -1.59
N ASN A 380 78.00 -18.28 -1.02
CA ASN A 380 77.29 -18.13 0.26
C ASN A 380 78.20 -18.23 1.50
N ARG A 381 78.60 -17.06 2.01
CA ARG A 381 79.39 -16.92 3.26
C ARG A 381 78.49 -17.10 4.50
N GLY A 382 78.92 -17.89 5.48
CA GLY A 382 78.20 -18.06 6.76
C GLY A 382 77.61 -19.45 7.04
N GLY A 383 77.99 -20.48 6.30
CA GLY A 383 77.66 -21.88 6.64
C GLY A 383 76.26 -22.34 6.23
N ASN A 384 75.52 -21.55 5.43
CA ASN A 384 74.19 -21.94 4.94
C ASN A 384 74.23 -23.25 4.14
N LEU A 385 75.30 -23.46 3.36
CA LEU A 385 75.59 -24.69 2.62
C LEU A 385 75.43 -25.97 3.47
N LEU A 386 75.90 -25.93 4.73
CA LEU A 386 75.82 -27.07 5.65
C LEU A 386 74.42 -27.24 6.26
N LYS A 387 73.65 -26.15 6.39
CA LYS A 387 72.24 -26.20 6.80
C LYS A 387 71.37 -26.79 5.69
N GLU A 388 71.53 -26.30 4.46
CA GLU A 388 70.88 -26.83 3.25
C GLU A 388 71.16 -28.34 3.09
N GLU A 389 72.43 -28.75 3.16
CA GLU A 389 72.82 -30.15 2.99
C GLU A 389 72.31 -31.04 4.13
N LYS A 390 72.29 -30.52 5.37
CA LYS A 390 71.66 -31.23 6.50
C LYS A 390 70.15 -31.36 6.31
N GLN A 391 69.45 -30.28 5.96
CA GLN A 391 68.01 -30.29 5.70
C GLN A 391 67.66 -31.26 4.57
N ARG A 392 68.42 -31.25 3.46
CA ARG A 392 68.31 -32.22 2.38
C ARG A 392 68.51 -33.65 2.86
N ALA A 393 69.58 -33.91 3.63
CA ALA A 393 69.88 -35.24 4.15
C ALA A 393 68.90 -35.72 5.22
N ASP A 394 68.19 -34.83 5.90
CA ASP A 394 67.14 -35.17 6.85
C ASP A 394 65.79 -35.38 6.12
N LEU A 395 65.47 -34.59 5.09
CA LEU A 395 64.35 -34.81 4.16
C LEU A 395 64.45 -36.17 3.45
N GLN A 396 65.63 -36.51 2.94
CA GLN A 396 65.91 -37.81 2.30
C GLN A 396 65.74 -39.01 3.28
N LYS A 397 65.68 -38.76 4.59
CA LYS A 397 65.39 -39.77 5.63
C LYS A 397 63.96 -39.65 6.19
N SER A 398 63.24 -38.54 5.98
CA SER A 398 61.87 -38.35 6.44
C SER A 398 60.86 -38.73 5.37
N LEU A 399 61.12 -38.42 4.08
CA LEU A 399 60.26 -38.76 2.95
C LEU A 399 59.94 -40.28 2.93
N PRO A 400 60.90 -41.22 2.88
CA PRO A 400 60.59 -42.67 2.96
C PRO A 400 59.90 -43.15 4.24
N LYS A 401 59.97 -42.38 5.34
CA LYS A 401 59.24 -42.70 6.58
C LYS A 401 57.79 -42.21 6.52
N LEU A 402 57.59 -41.02 5.96
CA LEU A 402 56.28 -40.44 5.72
C LEU A 402 55.53 -41.27 4.67
N GLU A 403 56.19 -41.66 3.58
CA GLU A 403 55.68 -42.60 2.57
C GLU A 403 55.25 -43.93 3.18
N LYS A 404 56.07 -44.52 4.08
CA LYS A 404 55.69 -45.76 4.76
C LYS A 404 54.52 -45.57 5.75
N SER A 405 54.43 -44.42 6.41
CA SER A 405 53.31 -44.09 7.30
C SER A 405 52.01 -43.87 6.52
N LEU A 406 52.11 -43.12 5.42
CA LEU A 406 51.01 -42.87 4.48
C LEU A 406 50.54 -44.15 3.82
N LYS A 407 51.46 -45.05 3.42
CA LYS A 407 51.08 -46.35 2.88
C LYS A 407 50.24 -47.14 3.89
N ALA A 408 50.62 -47.19 5.17
CA ALA A 408 49.79 -47.86 6.18
C ALA A 408 48.40 -47.20 6.31
N GLN A 409 48.35 -45.87 6.40
CA GLN A 409 47.09 -45.12 6.49
C GLN A 409 46.19 -45.26 5.24
N ILE A 410 46.78 -45.40 4.05
CA ILE A 410 46.06 -45.68 2.80
C ILE A 410 45.58 -47.14 2.79
N ASP A 411 46.47 -48.10 3.07
CA ASP A 411 46.13 -49.53 3.08
C ASP A 411 44.99 -49.81 4.08
N ASP A 412 44.98 -49.15 5.24
CA ASP A 412 43.89 -49.22 6.23
C ASP A 412 42.60 -48.52 5.70
N TRP A 413 42.72 -47.32 5.12
CA TRP A 413 41.56 -46.57 4.58
C TRP A 413 40.85 -47.28 3.43
N GLU A 414 41.61 -47.87 2.48
CA GLU A 414 41.07 -48.62 1.34
C GLU A 414 40.32 -49.88 1.82
N GLN A 415 40.76 -50.51 2.92
CA GLN A 415 40.06 -51.62 3.57
C GLN A 415 38.75 -51.18 4.25
N GLU A 416 38.74 -50.04 4.93
CA GLU A 416 37.53 -49.52 5.60
C GLU A 416 36.47 -49.02 4.60
N HIS A 417 36.89 -48.39 3.49
CA HIS A 417 36.00 -47.72 2.56
C HIS A 417 35.69 -48.52 1.28
N GLY A 418 36.43 -49.60 0.99
CA GLY A 418 36.22 -50.45 -0.18
C GLY A 418 36.46 -49.73 -1.51
N LYS A 419 37.30 -48.70 -1.53
CA LYS A 419 37.62 -47.83 -2.66
C LYS A 419 39.11 -47.51 -2.66
N GLU A 420 39.66 -47.22 -3.83
CA GLU A 420 41.07 -46.86 -4.01
C GLU A 420 41.31 -45.38 -3.65
N PHE A 421 42.44 -45.07 -3.00
CA PHE A 421 42.77 -43.70 -2.58
C PHE A 421 43.43 -42.91 -3.72
N LEU A 422 42.60 -42.10 -4.40
CA LEU A 422 43.00 -41.25 -5.52
C LEU A 422 43.30 -39.82 -5.06
N VAL A 423 44.39 -39.25 -5.56
CA VAL A 423 44.80 -37.85 -5.42
C VAL A 423 44.97 -37.31 -6.83
N HIS A 424 44.14 -36.34 -7.23
CA HIS A 424 44.08 -35.85 -8.62
C HIS A 424 43.95 -37.01 -9.65
N GLU A 425 43.00 -37.91 -9.41
CA GLU A 425 42.66 -39.05 -10.29
C GLU A 425 43.75 -40.14 -10.43
N GLN A 426 44.92 -39.99 -9.79
CA GLN A 426 45.98 -41.01 -9.72
C GLN A 426 46.10 -41.59 -8.30
N LYS A 427 46.49 -42.87 -8.18
CA LYS A 427 46.82 -43.46 -6.88
C LYS A 427 48.04 -42.76 -6.27
N PHE A 428 47.92 -42.23 -5.06
CA PHE A 428 48.99 -41.43 -4.45
C PHE A 428 50.34 -42.15 -4.40
N LEU A 429 50.35 -43.45 -4.06
CA LEU A 429 51.58 -44.24 -3.98
C LEU A 429 52.25 -44.47 -5.36
N GLU A 430 51.46 -44.57 -6.43
CA GLU A 430 51.97 -44.67 -7.81
C GLU A 430 52.57 -43.33 -8.27
N TYR A 431 51.90 -42.22 -7.94
CA TYR A 431 52.44 -40.87 -8.16
C TYR A 431 53.77 -40.65 -7.42
N VAL A 432 53.85 -41.01 -6.13
CA VAL A 432 55.08 -40.97 -5.33
C VAL A 432 56.21 -41.78 -5.99
N GLN A 433 55.93 -43.01 -6.43
CA GLN A 433 56.92 -43.84 -7.12
C GLN A 433 57.37 -43.21 -8.44
N GLN A 434 56.43 -42.68 -9.23
CA GLN A 434 56.71 -42.01 -10.50
C GLN A 434 57.56 -40.73 -10.30
N GLN A 435 57.32 -39.96 -9.23
CA GLN A 435 58.13 -38.81 -8.85
C GLN A 435 59.57 -39.20 -8.50
N TRP A 436 59.77 -40.23 -7.68
CA TRP A 436 61.10 -40.77 -7.38
C TRP A 436 61.82 -41.31 -8.62
N GLU A 437 61.11 -42.01 -9.52
CA GLU A 437 61.68 -42.52 -10.77
C GLU A 437 62.06 -41.38 -11.74
N GLN A 438 61.23 -40.34 -11.88
CA GLN A 438 61.57 -39.15 -12.66
C GLN A 438 62.82 -38.46 -12.12
N HIS A 439 62.95 -38.33 -10.79
CA HIS A 439 64.13 -37.77 -10.14
C HIS A 439 65.39 -38.61 -10.39
N HIS A 440 65.30 -39.94 -10.25
CA HIS A 440 66.42 -40.84 -10.52
C HIS A 440 66.86 -40.80 -11.99
N ASN A 441 65.91 -40.78 -12.92
CA ASN A 441 66.18 -40.66 -14.36
C ASN A 441 66.74 -39.27 -14.72
N GLU A 442 66.35 -38.20 -14.03
CA GLU A 442 67.00 -36.90 -14.17
C GLU A 442 68.44 -36.92 -13.63
N LYS A 443 68.72 -37.56 -12.49
CA LYS A 443 70.09 -37.71 -11.97
C LYS A 443 71.00 -38.58 -12.82
N GLU A 444 70.52 -39.69 -13.35
CA GLU A 444 71.31 -40.50 -14.27
C GLU A 444 71.52 -39.77 -15.62
N ARG A 445 70.54 -39.00 -16.12
CA ARG A 445 70.77 -38.10 -17.27
C ARG A 445 71.80 -37.02 -16.96
N GLU A 446 71.71 -36.29 -15.84
CA GLU A 446 72.72 -35.31 -15.44
C GLU A 446 74.12 -35.92 -15.34
N LYS A 447 74.23 -37.13 -14.77
CA LYS A 447 75.48 -37.87 -14.60
C LYS A 447 76.06 -38.32 -15.94
N GLN A 448 75.24 -38.87 -16.83
CA GLN A 448 75.62 -39.19 -18.20
C GLN A 448 76.07 -37.93 -18.96
N ASP A 449 75.37 -36.82 -18.79
CA ASP A 449 75.67 -35.56 -19.46
C ASP A 449 76.96 -34.91 -18.92
N ARG A 450 77.21 -34.98 -17.60
CA ARG A 450 78.52 -34.66 -16.97
C ARG A 450 79.63 -35.58 -17.49
N GLN A 451 79.35 -36.88 -17.68
CA GLN A 451 80.32 -37.84 -18.22
C GLN A 451 80.60 -37.60 -19.71
N LEU A 452 79.59 -37.28 -20.52
CA LEU A 452 79.73 -36.91 -21.93
C LEU A 452 80.47 -35.58 -22.09
N LYS A 453 80.20 -34.58 -21.24
CA LYS A 453 80.97 -33.32 -21.18
C LYS A 453 82.43 -33.61 -20.82
N LYS A 454 82.69 -34.47 -19.83
CA LYS A 454 84.05 -34.89 -19.46
C LYS A 454 84.76 -35.68 -20.58
N THR A 455 84.07 -36.59 -21.28
CA THR A 455 84.64 -37.35 -22.40
C THR A 455 84.88 -36.46 -23.62
N LYS A 456 83.97 -35.53 -23.95
CA LYS A 456 84.19 -34.50 -24.99
C LYS A 456 85.40 -33.63 -24.63
N GLN A 457 85.50 -33.16 -23.39
CA GLN A 457 86.64 -32.37 -22.95
C GLN A 457 87.96 -33.16 -23.01
N ILE A 458 87.97 -34.44 -22.66
CA ILE A 458 89.14 -35.32 -22.82
C ILE A 458 89.49 -35.53 -24.31
N GLN A 459 88.50 -35.66 -25.20
CA GLN A 459 88.72 -35.75 -26.65
C GLN A 459 89.26 -34.44 -27.23
N GLU A 460 88.76 -33.30 -26.76
CA GLU A 460 89.18 -31.95 -27.15
C GLU A 460 90.62 -31.66 -26.67
N ASP A 461 90.93 -32.01 -25.40
CA ASP A 461 92.29 -32.01 -24.83
C ASP A 461 93.25 -32.97 -25.56
N MET A 462 92.76 -34.07 -26.15
CA MET A 462 93.57 -34.98 -26.97
C MET A 462 93.76 -34.46 -28.41
N LEU A 463 92.79 -33.75 -28.98
CA LEU A 463 92.80 -33.33 -30.38
C LEU A 463 93.55 -32.00 -30.59
N PHE A 464 93.45 -31.08 -29.64
CA PHE A 464 94.13 -29.78 -29.67
C PHE A 464 95.34 -29.70 -28.71
N GLY A 465 95.56 -30.75 -27.91
CA GLY A 465 96.53 -30.77 -26.82
C GLY A 465 95.99 -30.09 -25.57
N THR A 466 96.32 -30.63 -24.39
CA THR A 466 95.89 -30.07 -23.11
C THR A 466 96.35 -28.62 -22.98
N ALA A 467 95.39 -27.69 -22.82
CA ALA A 467 95.69 -26.29 -22.63
C ALA A 467 96.29 -26.05 -21.23
N VAL A 468 97.63 -26.19 -21.10
CA VAL A 468 98.38 -26.10 -19.84
C VAL A 468 98.28 -24.69 -19.22
N ARG A 469 97.16 -24.41 -18.54
CA ARG A 469 97.01 -23.26 -17.64
C ARG A 469 97.62 -23.56 -16.28
N THR A 470 98.95 -23.67 -16.25
CA THR A 470 99.71 -23.57 -14.99
C THR A 470 99.38 -22.26 -14.27
N PRO A 471 99.09 -22.29 -12.95
CA PRO A 471 99.02 -21.06 -12.16
C PRO A 471 100.38 -20.36 -12.13
N THR A 472 100.48 -19.19 -12.75
CA THR A 472 101.75 -18.47 -12.94
C THR A 472 102.35 -17.99 -11.62
N LYS A 473 103.34 -18.72 -11.09
CA LYS A 473 104.13 -18.28 -9.94
C LYS A 473 104.95 -17.04 -10.30
N ARG A 474 104.51 -15.86 -9.86
CA ARG A 474 105.30 -14.62 -9.91
C ARG A 474 106.49 -14.76 -8.96
N ARG A 475 107.71 -14.85 -9.51
CA ARG A 475 108.96 -14.88 -8.73
C ARG A 475 109.50 -13.46 -8.63
N VAL A 476 109.69 -12.96 -7.41
CA VAL A 476 110.46 -11.75 -7.11
C VAL A 476 111.60 -12.16 -6.18
N MET A 477 112.76 -11.54 -6.32
CA MET A 477 114.03 -12.04 -5.77
C MET A 477 114.69 -10.98 -4.89
N GLY A 478 115.00 -11.35 -3.65
CA GLY A 478 115.63 -10.53 -2.62
C GLY A 478 116.35 -11.42 -1.60
N THR A 479 117.36 -10.88 -0.93
CA THR A 479 118.41 -11.64 -0.21
C THR A 479 118.36 -11.38 1.32
N PRO A 480 119.28 -11.90 2.16
CA PRO A 480 119.45 -13.34 2.44
C PRO A 480 119.63 -13.71 3.94
N THR A 481 119.39 -14.99 4.29
CA THR A 481 119.91 -15.72 5.48
C THR A 481 119.57 -15.20 6.91
N PRO A 482 119.89 -15.94 8.00
CA PRO A 482 119.99 -17.40 8.25
C PRO A 482 118.87 -17.86 9.25
N GLY A 483 118.69 -19.12 9.68
CA GLY A 483 119.34 -20.43 9.44
C GLY A 483 118.97 -21.45 10.56
N LYS A 484 119.48 -22.69 10.46
CA LYS A 484 119.49 -23.79 11.47
C LYS A 484 118.19 -24.56 11.85
N VAL A 485 118.02 -25.73 11.21
CA VAL A 485 117.71 -27.11 11.74
C VAL A 485 116.91 -27.31 13.06
N ARG A 486 115.90 -28.22 13.09
CA ARG A 486 115.96 -29.70 13.31
C ARG A 486 114.67 -30.30 13.94
N LYS A 487 114.33 -31.54 13.54
CA LYS A 487 113.58 -32.63 14.23
C LYS A 487 112.25 -32.37 14.98
N LEU A 488 111.17 -32.88 14.38
CA LEU A 488 110.29 -33.99 14.86
C LEU A 488 110.14 -34.31 16.36
N ASN A 489 108.87 -34.58 16.71
CA ASN A 489 108.30 -35.34 17.83
C ASN A 489 108.30 -34.69 19.22
N GLY A 490 107.11 -34.64 19.82
CA GLY A 490 106.86 -34.20 21.21
C GLY A 490 105.37 -34.26 21.55
N THR A 491 104.95 -35.29 22.29
CA THR A 491 103.58 -35.46 22.81
C THR A 491 103.34 -34.52 24.01
N SER A 492 102.06 -34.25 24.33
CA SER A 492 101.48 -34.27 25.70
C SER A 492 100.72 -33.00 26.17
N THR A 493 99.48 -33.25 26.61
CA THR A 493 98.81 -32.78 27.85
C THR A 493 98.84 -31.31 28.32
N ILE A 494 97.64 -30.79 28.72
CA ILE A 494 97.35 -30.05 29.98
C ILE A 494 98.15 -28.73 30.20
N SER A 495 97.56 -27.53 30.35
CA SER A 495 96.52 -27.13 31.34
C SER A 495 95.90 -25.75 31.05
N THR A 496 94.77 -25.44 31.69
CA THR A 496 94.21 -24.08 31.90
C THR A 496 95.01 -23.28 32.94
N PRO A 497 94.84 -21.94 33.02
CA PRO A 497 93.92 -21.42 34.06
C PRO A 497 93.18 -20.09 33.72
N ASN A 498 91.95 -19.97 34.27
CA ASN A 498 91.35 -18.77 34.89
C ASN A 498 91.04 -17.48 34.06
N SER A 499 90.02 -16.67 34.39
CA SER A 499 88.96 -16.78 35.45
C SER A 499 87.83 -15.75 35.28
N PHE A 500 86.75 -15.92 36.08
CA PHE A 500 85.71 -14.94 36.46
C PHE A 500 84.65 -14.57 35.38
N LEU A 501 83.34 -14.49 35.68
CA LEU A 501 82.57 -14.58 36.94
C LEU A 501 81.17 -15.23 36.77
N SER A 502 80.55 -15.57 37.91
CA SER A 502 79.19 -16.13 38.16
C SER A 502 78.01 -15.37 37.52
N SER A 503 76.74 -15.82 37.52
CA SER A 503 75.98 -16.86 38.27
C SER A 503 74.69 -17.26 37.50
N GLY A 504 73.92 -18.33 37.81
CA GLY A 504 74.12 -19.44 38.76
C GLY A 504 72.82 -20.17 39.18
N HIS A 505 72.97 -21.33 39.83
CA HIS A 505 72.00 -22.13 40.62
C HIS A 505 70.81 -22.89 39.96
N GLY A 506 70.59 -24.11 40.49
CA GLY A 506 69.45 -25.01 40.25
C GLY A 506 69.80 -26.24 39.38
N GLY A 507 69.66 -27.49 39.82
CA GLY A 507 69.29 -28.04 41.13
C GLY A 507 69.05 -29.56 40.99
N THR A 508 69.68 -30.40 41.82
CA THR A 508 69.89 -31.84 41.52
C THR A 508 69.04 -32.81 42.34
N MET A 509 69.08 -34.09 41.96
CA MET A 509 68.58 -35.33 42.60
C MET A 509 67.20 -35.81 42.10
N CYS A 510 67.05 -36.99 41.47
CA CYS A 510 67.49 -38.37 41.78
C CYS A 510 66.60 -39.08 42.82
N HIS A 511 65.92 -40.16 42.40
CA HIS A 511 65.99 -41.50 43.03
C HIS A 511 65.32 -42.55 42.10
N SER A 512 65.26 -43.82 42.51
CA SER A 512 65.16 -44.98 41.60
C SER A 512 64.37 -46.17 42.15
N SER A 513 64.13 -47.17 41.27
CA SER A 513 64.04 -48.62 41.54
C SER A 513 62.66 -49.35 41.46
N ILE A 514 62.55 -50.18 40.41
CA ILE A 514 62.26 -51.65 40.46
C ILE A 514 60.97 -52.15 41.14
N GLN A 515 60.03 -52.72 40.35
CA GLN A 515 59.56 -54.13 40.50
C GLN A 515 58.67 -54.66 39.33
N LYS A 516 58.38 -55.98 39.36
CA LYS A 516 57.61 -56.87 38.42
C LYS A 516 57.18 -58.14 39.22
N PRO A 517 56.28 -59.03 38.75
CA PRO A 517 55.26 -58.97 37.68
C PRO A 517 53.84 -59.10 38.35
N PRO A 518 52.91 -60.09 38.22
CA PRO A 518 52.62 -61.17 37.25
C PRO A 518 51.15 -61.35 36.74
N LEU A 519 51.05 -62.07 35.61
CA LEU A 519 50.00 -63.00 35.09
C LEU A 519 48.68 -63.28 35.86
N SER A 520 47.53 -63.31 35.14
CA SER A 520 46.61 -64.49 35.05
C SER A 520 45.51 -64.37 33.96
N ALA A 521 44.74 -65.46 33.76
CA ALA A 521 43.55 -65.65 32.90
C ALA A 521 42.35 -64.72 33.24
N SER A 522 41.36 -64.39 32.39
CA SER A 522 40.58 -65.09 31.33
C SER A 522 39.42 -65.99 31.83
N LYS A 523 38.20 -65.77 31.27
CA LYS A 523 36.92 -66.53 31.41
C LYS A 523 36.22 -66.41 32.79
N LEU A 524 34.88 -66.57 32.95
CA LEU A 524 33.69 -66.60 32.06
C LEU A 524 32.39 -66.47 32.91
N VAL A 525 31.23 -66.29 32.25
CA VAL A 525 29.85 -66.56 32.73
C VAL A 525 29.33 -65.65 33.87
N LEU A 526 28.25 -64.87 33.71
CA LEU A 526 26.81 -65.16 33.49
C LEU A 526 26.05 -65.78 34.68
N LEU A 527 25.21 -64.97 35.31
CA LEU A 527 23.89 -65.33 35.83
C LEU A 527 23.00 -64.08 35.81
#